data_AF-A0A1M7TWQ3-F1
#
_entry.id   AF-A0A1M7TWQ3-F1
#
_cell.length_a   1.000
_cell.length_b   1.000
_cell.length_c   1.000
_cell.angle_alpha   90.00
_cell.angle_beta   90.00
_cell.angle_gamma   90.00
#
_symmetry.space_group_name_H-M   'P 1'
#
loop_
_entity.id
_entity.type
_entity.pdbx_description
1 polymer ?
#
loop_
_entity_poly.entity_id
_entity_poly.type
_entity_poly.pdbx_seq_one_letter_code
_entity_poly.pdbx_strand_id
1 'polypeptide(L)'
;MKNTKMIALMGVVLSTVVLLTGCGSQSADAGLYKDGTYEGSSDKGIHPGLKVSVTVQGGKIAEVAVVENQETPGVGSMAIEALPAKIVEAQSTEVEAVSGASLSSAAIKEAVDKALEQAKK
;
A
#
# COMPACT_ATOMS: atom_id res chain seq x y z
N MET A 1 7.66 -42.74 15.16
CA MET A 1 6.36 -42.90 15.83
C MET A 1 5.48 -41.82 15.21
N LYS A 2 4.72 -42.13 14.15
CA LYS A 2 3.28 -42.45 14.18
C LYS A 2 2.55 -41.36 15.01
N ASN A 3 1.64 -40.57 14.46
CA ASN A 3 0.21 -40.87 14.28
C ASN A 3 -0.45 -39.62 13.64
N THR A 4 -1.54 -39.60 12.85
CA THR A 4 -2.34 -40.58 12.10
C THR A 4 -3.36 -39.74 11.33
N LYS A 5 -3.58 -40.07 10.06
CA LYS A 5 -4.69 -39.56 9.24
C LYS A 5 -6.01 -40.20 9.71
N MET A 6 -7.07 -39.42 9.92
CA MET A 6 -8.49 -39.85 9.98
C MET A 6 -9.29 -38.78 9.22
N ILE A 7 -9.79 -39.00 8.00
CA ILE A 7 -10.88 -39.89 7.53
C ILE A 7 -12.27 -39.43 8.01
N ALA A 8 -13.04 -38.99 7.00
CA ALA A 8 -14.48 -39.06 6.79
C ALA A 8 -15.43 -38.25 7.70
N LEU A 9 -16.26 -37.41 7.08
CA LEU A 9 -17.64 -37.83 6.75
C LEU A 9 -18.26 -36.90 5.70
N MET A 10 -18.80 -37.51 4.63
CA MET A 10 -19.82 -36.92 3.77
C MET A 10 -21.06 -36.61 4.61
N GLY A 11 -21.66 -35.45 4.41
CA GLY A 11 -22.93 -35.06 5.00
C GLY A 11 -23.51 -33.85 4.28
N VAL A 12 -24.37 -34.12 3.31
CA VAL A 12 -25.10 -33.20 2.43
C VAL A 12 -25.99 -32.24 3.22
N VAL A 13 -25.92 -30.94 2.92
CA VAL A 13 -27.03 -29.97 3.04
C VAL A 13 -26.78 -28.91 1.95
N LEU A 14 -27.27 -29.06 0.72
CA LEU A 14 -28.61 -28.76 0.21
C LEU A 14 -29.10 -27.34 0.55
N SER A 15 -29.14 -26.50 -0.49
CA SER A 15 -29.94 -25.28 -0.64
C SER A 15 -29.65 -24.12 0.34
N THR A 16 -29.13 -23.01 -0.17
CA THR A 16 -29.94 -21.98 -0.83
C THR A 16 -29.06 -20.92 -1.47
N VAL A 17 -29.46 -20.53 -2.67
CA VAL A 17 -29.02 -19.33 -3.38
C VAL A 17 -29.22 -18.11 -2.48
N VAL A 18 -28.14 -17.35 -2.26
CA VAL A 18 -28.26 -15.94 -1.88
C VAL A 18 -27.51 -15.14 -2.93
N LEU A 19 -28.27 -14.71 -3.94
CA LEU A 19 -27.90 -13.60 -4.81
C LEU A 19 -28.00 -12.32 -3.97
N LEU A 20 -26.89 -11.90 -3.39
CA LEU A 20 -26.75 -10.50 -2.97
C LEU A 20 -26.27 -9.70 -4.19
N THR A 21 -27.23 -9.24 -4.98
CA THR A 21 -27.09 -8.04 -5.81
C THR A 21 -26.79 -6.87 -4.88
N GLY A 22 -25.52 -6.71 -4.54
CA GLY A 22 -24.98 -5.50 -3.94
C GLY A 22 -24.92 -4.42 -5.01
N CYS A 23 -26.04 -3.73 -5.24
CA CYS A 23 -26.03 -2.41 -5.84
C CYS A 23 -25.51 -1.45 -4.76
N GLY A 24 -24.24 -1.58 -4.42
CA GLY A 24 -23.50 -0.48 -3.81
C GLY A 24 -23.38 0.55 -4.91
N SER A 25 -24.18 1.59 -4.83
CA SER A 25 -23.93 2.85 -5.50
C SER A 25 -22.49 3.26 -5.16
N GLN A 26 -21.55 2.86 -6.02
CA GLN A 26 -20.23 3.42 -6.04
C GLN A 26 -20.45 4.83 -6.54
N SER A 27 -20.71 5.71 -5.57
CA SER A 27 -20.52 7.13 -5.71
C SER A 27 -19.25 7.28 -6.52
N ALA A 28 -19.40 7.80 -7.73
CA ALA A 28 -18.30 8.25 -8.54
C ALA A 28 -17.69 9.45 -7.80
N ASP A 29 -17.01 9.17 -6.68
CA ASP A 29 -16.07 10.10 -6.09
C ASP A 29 -15.05 10.31 -7.21
N ALA A 30 -15.03 11.53 -7.73
CA ALA A 30 -14.09 11.98 -8.74
C ALA A 30 -12.68 12.08 -8.12
N GLY A 31 -12.24 11.04 -7.42
CA GLY A 31 -10.90 10.96 -6.86
C GLY A 31 -9.86 11.08 -7.97
N LEU A 32 -8.75 11.72 -7.63
CA LEU A 32 -7.68 12.11 -8.56
C LEU A 32 -7.00 10.90 -9.24
N TYR A 33 -7.16 9.72 -8.65
CA TYR A 33 -6.50 8.50 -9.05
C TYR A 33 -7.48 7.42 -9.53
N LYS A 34 -6.98 6.55 -10.40
CA LYS A 34 -7.57 5.27 -10.80
C LYS A 34 -7.27 4.26 -9.70
N ASP A 35 -8.26 3.44 -9.36
CA ASP A 35 -8.09 2.38 -8.37
C ASP A 35 -7.12 1.31 -8.87
N GLY A 36 -6.33 0.77 -7.96
CA GLY A 36 -5.31 -0.22 -8.27
C GLY A 36 -4.12 -0.16 -7.32
N THR A 37 -3.14 -1.02 -7.56
CA THR A 37 -1.85 -1.00 -6.86
C THR A 37 -0.77 -0.58 -7.84
N TYR A 38 0.01 0.41 -7.44
CA TYR A 38 1.02 1.04 -8.28
C TYR A 38 2.36 1.01 -7.55
N GLU A 39 3.43 0.69 -8.27
CA GLU A 39 4.78 0.69 -7.72
C GLU A 39 5.55 1.91 -8.20
N GLY A 40 6.37 2.47 -7.31
CA GLY A 40 7.27 3.56 -7.64
C GLY A 40 8.60 3.38 -6.95
N SER A 41 9.66 3.96 -7.54
CA SER A 41 11.02 3.81 -7.07
C SER A 41 11.78 5.13 -7.03
N SER A 42 12.73 5.23 -6.11
CA SER A 42 13.62 6.39 -5.99
C SER A 42 15.05 5.97 -5.69
N ASP A 43 15.97 6.70 -6.30
CA ASP A 43 17.41 6.59 -6.04
C ASP A 43 17.94 7.74 -5.17
N LYS A 44 17.04 8.58 -4.63
CA LYS A 44 17.39 9.72 -3.77
C LYS A 44 17.67 9.35 -2.30
N GLY A 45 17.57 8.06 -1.96
CA GLY A 45 17.85 7.54 -0.63
C GLY A 45 19.34 7.68 -0.28
N ILE A 46 19.70 7.24 0.93
CA ILE A 46 21.11 7.03 1.27
C ILE A 46 21.73 6.01 0.30
N HIS A 47 20.94 5.02 -0.10
CA HIS A 47 21.28 4.06 -1.14
C HIS A 47 20.20 4.05 -2.24
N PRO A 48 20.59 3.75 -3.49
CA PRO A 48 19.64 3.67 -4.60
C PRO A 48 18.70 2.47 -4.47
N GLY A 49 17.59 2.51 -5.21
CA GLY A 49 16.66 1.38 -5.31
C GLY A 49 15.60 1.27 -4.22
N LEU A 50 15.23 2.37 -3.55
CA LEU A 50 14.05 2.37 -2.69
C LEU A 50 12.80 2.18 -3.54
N LYS A 51 11.92 1.25 -3.15
CA LYS A 51 10.64 0.97 -3.83
C LYS A 51 9.48 1.02 -2.86
N VAL A 52 8.37 1.57 -3.33
CA VAL A 52 7.10 1.61 -2.62
C VAL A 52 5.99 1.00 -3.46
N SER A 53 5.02 0.41 -2.79
CA SER A 53 3.73 0.00 -3.34
C SER A 53 2.65 0.90 -2.77
N VAL A 54 1.80 1.45 -3.64
CA VAL A 54 0.72 2.36 -3.28
C VAL A 54 -0.58 1.76 -3.76
N THR A 55 -1.51 1.51 -2.84
CA THR A 55 -2.86 1.02 -3.17
C THR A 55 -3.83 2.20 -3.16
N VAL A 56 -4.58 2.34 -4.24
CA VAL A 56 -5.64 3.33 -4.42
C VAL A 56 -6.99 2.62 -4.43
N GLN A 57 -7.93 3.11 -3.62
CA GLN A 57 -9.31 2.63 -3.56
C GLN A 57 -10.28 3.81 -3.49
N GLY A 58 -11.33 3.79 -4.31
CA GLY A 58 -12.28 4.91 -4.41
C GLY A 58 -11.61 6.22 -4.83
N GLY A 59 -10.54 6.15 -5.63
CA GLY A 59 -9.73 7.29 -6.07
C GLY A 59 -8.93 8.00 -4.98
N LYS A 60 -8.74 7.36 -3.82
CA LYS A 60 -7.97 7.85 -2.66
C LYS A 60 -6.81 6.91 -2.36
N ILE A 61 -5.74 7.43 -1.76
CA ILE A 61 -4.60 6.64 -1.29
C ILE A 61 -5.07 5.80 -0.11
N ALA A 62 -5.20 4.50 -0.27
CA ALA A 62 -5.66 3.58 0.77
C ALA A 62 -4.50 3.02 1.59
N GLU A 63 -3.36 2.75 0.94
CA GLU A 63 -2.18 2.18 1.58
C GLU A 63 -0.92 2.65 0.87
N VAL A 64 0.16 2.82 1.65
CA VAL A 64 1.52 2.98 1.16
C VAL A 64 2.39 1.99 1.92
N ALA A 65 3.20 1.22 1.22
CA ALA A 65 4.14 0.25 1.79
C ALA A 65 5.51 0.40 1.15
N VAL A 66 6.58 0.40 1.95
CA VAL A 66 7.96 0.34 1.44
C VAL A 66 8.30 -1.14 1.23
N VAL A 67 8.46 -1.57 -0.02
CA VAL A 67 8.67 -2.98 -0.39
C VAL A 67 10.14 -3.33 -0.60
N GLU A 68 10.98 -2.33 -0.89
CA GLU A 68 12.42 -2.50 -1.02
C GLU A 68 13.13 -1.24 -0.53
N ASN A 69 14.20 -1.38 0.26
CA ASN A 69 15.04 -0.26 0.67
C ASN A 69 16.41 -0.77 1.11
N GLN A 70 17.41 0.11 1.07
CA GLN A 70 18.76 -0.15 1.59
C GLN A 70 19.19 0.96 2.56
N GLU A 71 18.23 1.59 3.25
CA GLU A 71 18.52 2.74 4.11
C GLU A 71 19.26 2.34 5.40
N THR A 72 19.97 3.29 6.01
CA THR A 72 20.71 3.05 7.25
C THR A 72 19.76 2.66 8.38
N PRO A 73 19.93 1.47 9.00
CA PRO A 73 19.10 1.03 10.12
C PRO A 73 19.15 2.03 11.29
N GLY A 74 17.99 2.32 11.87
CA GLY A 74 17.86 3.26 12.99
C GLY A 74 17.91 4.74 12.61
N VAL A 75 18.25 5.07 11.37
CA VAL A 75 18.16 6.45 10.83
C VAL A 75 17.05 6.53 9.79
N GLY A 76 17.23 5.88 8.64
CA GLY A 76 16.21 5.88 7.57
C GLY A 76 14.96 5.06 7.93
N SER A 77 15.10 4.10 8.85
CA SER A 77 13.98 3.34 9.42
C SER A 77 12.89 4.25 9.97
N MET A 78 13.26 5.37 10.60
CA MET A 78 12.28 6.31 11.17
C MET A 78 11.37 6.92 10.08
N ALA A 79 11.92 7.19 8.90
CA ALA A 79 11.14 7.69 7.76
C ALA A 79 10.26 6.59 7.15
N ILE A 80 10.80 5.37 7.04
CA ILE A 80 10.08 4.19 6.51
C ILE A 80 8.87 3.84 7.39
N GLU A 81 8.98 3.96 8.71
CA GLU A 81 7.90 3.66 9.65
C GLU A 81 6.85 4.78 9.73
N ALA A 82 7.28 6.04 9.63
CA ALA A 82 6.39 7.18 9.88
C ALA A 82 5.70 7.73 8.61
N LEU A 83 6.43 7.84 7.49
CA LEU A 83 5.90 8.56 6.32
C LEU A 83 4.74 7.85 5.61
N PRO A 84 4.72 6.52 5.42
CA PRO A 84 3.61 5.88 4.73
C PRO A 84 2.25 6.20 5.35
N ALA A 85 2.15 6.11 6.68
CA ALA A 85 0.91 6.45 7.40
C ALA A 85 0.55 7.94 7.25
N LYS A 86 1.53 8.84 7.37
CA LYS A 86 1.30 10.29 7.20
C LYS A 86 0.81 10.64 5.79
N ILE A 87 1.34 9.97 4.76
CA ILE A 87 0.93 10.18 3.37
C ILE A 87 -0.51 9.72 3.15
N VAL A 88 -0.88 8.56 3.70
CA VAL A 88 -2.27 8.07 3.66
C VAL A 88 -3.20 9.04 4.38
N GLU A 89 -2.82 9.53 5.56
CA GLU A 89 -3.64 10.50 6.32
C GLU A 89 -3.80 11.83 5.57
N ALA A 90 -2.70 12.36 5.01
CA ALA A 90 -2.69 13.63 4.29
C ALA A 90 -3.27 13.53 2.88
N GLN A 91 -3.42 12.32 2.33
CA GLN A 91 -3.73 12.09 0.91
C GLN A 91 -2.76 12.83 -0.04
N SER A 92 -1.51 13.02 0.40
CA SER A 92 -0.50 13.80 -0.30
C SER A 92 0.90 13.39 0.13
N THR A 93 1.87 13.53 -0.78
CA THR A 93 3.30 13.39 -0.50
C THR A 93 3.89 14.65 0.14
N GLU A 94 3.15 15.76 0.20
CA GLU A 94 3.56 17.03 0.83
C GLU A 94 3.52 16.97 2.37
N VAL A 95 4.13 15.94 2.94
CA VAL A 95 4.29 15.76 4.38
C VAL A 95 5.71 16.15 4.84
N GLU A 96 5.81 16.58 6.10
CA GLU A 96 7.08 16.94 6.72
C GLU A 96 8.05 15.76 6.74
N ALA A 97 9.31 16.04 6.42
CA ALA A 97 10.38 15.06 6.51
C ALA A 97 10.65 14.68 7.97
N VAL A 98 11.15 13.46 8.18
CA VAL A 98 11.59 13.03 9.51
C VAL A 98 12.97 13.59 9.80
N SER A 99 13.11 14.26 10.95
CA SER A 99 14.40 14.83 11.39
C SER A 99 15.47 13.76 11.46
N GLY A 100 16.66 14.05 10.91
CA GLY A 100 17.77 13.09 10.80
C GLY A 100 17.65 12.09 9.65
N ALA A 101 16.51 12.01 8.96
CA ALA A 101 16.26 11.08 7.86
C ALA A 101 15.78 11.80 6.57
N SER A 102 16.40 12.95 6.26
CA SER A 102 15.96 13.83 5.16
C SER A 102 16.04 13.15 3.78
N LEU A 103 17.13 12.43 3.48
CA LEU A 103 17.30 11.73 2.20
C LEU A 103 16.31 10.56 2.06
N SER A 104 16.17 9.75 3.11
CA SER A 104 15.17 8.67 3.17
C SER A 104 13.75 9.23 3.00
N SER A 105 13.45 10.36 3.65
CA SER A 105 12.15 11.04 3.54
C SER A 105 11.88 11.53 2.12
N ALA A 106 12.89 12.10 1.46
CA ALA A 106 12.78 12.55 0.07
C ALA A 106 12.59 11.37 -0.89
N ALA A 107 13.30 10.26 -0.67
CA ALA A 107 13.20 9.05 -1.48
C ALA A 107 11.82 8.40 -1.40
N ILE A 108 11.26 8.26 -0.19
CA ILE A 108 9.91 7.73 0.00
C ILE A 108 8.88 8.62 -0.70
N LYS A 109 8.95 9.94 -0.50
CA LYS A 109 8.02 10.89 -1.14
C LYS A 109 8.08 10.80 -2.66
N GLU A 110 9.29 10.81 -3.24
CA GLU A 110 9.44 10.67 -4.69
C GLU A 110 8.93 9.32 -5.21
N ALA A 111 9.24 8.23 -4.51
CA ALA A 111 8.79 6.90 -4.93
C ALA A 111 7.25 6.82 -4.93
N VAL A 112 6.60 7.43 -3.92
CA VAL A 112 5.13 7.52 -3.87
C VAL A 112 4.60 8.41 -4.99
N ASP A 113 5.21 9.58 -5.24
CA ASP A 113 4.81 10.46 -6.34
C ASP A 113 4.81 9.73 -7.68
N LYS A 114 5.89 8.98 -7.97
CA LYS A 114 6.02 8.18 -9.19
C LYS A 114 4.98 7.06 -9.28
N ALA A 115 4.58 6.46 -8.16
CA ALA A 115 3.50 5.48 -8.14
C ALA A 115 2.15 6.16 -8.44
N LEU A 116 1.86 7.29 -7.79
CA LEU A 116 0.63 8.05 -7.97
C LEU A 116 0.51 8.67 -9.37
N GLU A 117 1.62 9.03 -10.01
CA GLU A 117 1.65 9.48 -11.40
C GLU A 117 1.07 8.45 -12.37
N GLN A 118 1.33 7.17 -12.14
CA GLN A 118 0.78 6.07 -12.93
C GLN A 118 -0.73 5.87 -12.65
N ALA A 119 -1.17 6.25 -11.45
CA ALA A 119 -2.56 6.18 -11.03
C ALA A 119 -3.40 7.38 -11.53
N LYS A 120 -2.80 8.46 -12.05
CA LYS A 120 -3.55 9.66 -12.47
C LYS A 120 -4.61 9.31 -13.53
N LYS A 121 -5.79 9.92 -13.41
CA LYS A 121 -6.87 9.77 -14.38
C LYS A 121 -6.56 10.44 -15.72
#